data_AF-A0A0C3G1B0-F1
#
_entry.id   AF-A0A0C3G1B0-F1
#
_cell.length_a   1.000
_cell.length_b   1.000
_cell.length_c   1.000
_cell.angle_alpha   90.00
_cell.angle_beta   90.00
_cell.angle_gamma   90.00
#
_symmetry.space_group_name_H-M   'P 1'
#
loop_
_entity.id
_entity.type
_entity.pdbx_description
1 polymer ?
#
loop_
_entity_poly.entity_id
_entity_poly.type
_entity_poly.pdbx_seq_one_letter_code
_entity_poly.pdbx_strand_id
1 'polypeptide(L)'
;MRLLLTGATGAAGIQIFRTAIQDESITKITVLTRRPLPEWMNLPKTDKIEIIILDDFLVYPGDLPPRLAQHDACIWALGKSSAGLTEEEYTKITYDFPMAAIIALERGGVGEVTTMEDGSAKERPAFRFIFISGEGADQTEKSRMKFARVKGRVEKSLLELPPSSNIRATIIRPAYFFPTKADRNYLRSSTVRMANVILTPFISTVMPSSYTSVEGMGKVAIALAMGRWSDERLIRASRMNEMMKEI
;
A
#
# COMPACT_ATOMS: atom_id res chain seq x y z
N MET A 1 -7.91 -15.02 0.80
CA MET A 1 -8.04 -13.85 -0.10
C MET A 1 -6.93 -13.82 -1.13
N ARG A 2 -7.17 -13.20 -2.28
CA ARG A 2 -6.20 -12.83 -3.29
C ARG A 2 -5.82 -11.35 -3.13
N LEU A 3 -4.54 -11.06 -2.97
CA LEU A 3 -4.02 -9.73 -2.66
C LEU A 3 -3.23 -9.15 -3.84
N LEU A 4 -3.57 -7.93 -4.27
CA LEU A 4 -2.69 -7.09 -5.09
C LEU A 4 -1.73 -6.31 -4.18
N LEU A 5 -0.45 -6.27 -4.54
CA LEU A 5 0.55 -5.49 -3.84
C LEU A 5 1.38 -4.67 -4.82
N THR A 6 1.48 -3.36 -4.57
CA THR A 6 2.45 -2.48 -5.26
C THR A 6 3.56 -2.06 -4.32
N GLY A 7 4.71 -1.68 -4.86
CA GLY A 7 5.82 -1.15 -4.05
C GLY A 7 6.50 -2.17 -3.13
N ALA A 8 6.42 -3.47 -3.46
CA ALA A 8 7.02 -4.56 -2.67
C ALA A 8 8.53 -4.41 -2.43
N THR A 9 9.24 -3.68 -3.28
CA THR A 9 10.68 -3.38 -3.13
C THR A 9 10.95 -2.19 -2.19
N GLY A 10 9.93 -1.58 -1.61
CA GLY A 10 10.02 -0.46 -0.68
C GLY A 10 10.07 -0.91 0.77
N ALA A 11 10.41 0.01 1.68
CA ALA A 11 10.53 -0.26 3.11
C ALA A 11 9.23 -0.82 3.74
N ALA A 12 8.09 -0.23 3.39
CA ALA A 12 6.78 -0.72 3.81
C ALA A 12 6.40 -2.01 3.06
N GLY A 13 6.51 -1.97 1.72
CA GLY A 13 6.03 -3.04 0.85
C GLY A 13 6.71 -4.39 1.08
N ILE A 14 8.02 -4.43 1.38
CA ILE A 14 8.71 -5.70 1.66
C ILE A 14 8.17 -6.38 2.91
N GLN A 15 7.84 -5.59 3.94
CA GLN A 15 7.31 -6.13 5.19
C GLN A 15 5.86 -6.57 5.00
N ILE A 16 5.05 -5.79 4.28
CA ILE A 16 3.70 -6.21 3.88
C ILE A 16 3.75 -7.52 3.08
N PHE A 17 4.68 -7.65 2.13
CA PHE A 17 4.87 -8.88 1.35
C PHE A 17 5.23 -10.07 2.24
N ARG A 18 6.18 -9.90 3.18
CA ARG A 18 6.61 -10.97 4.10
C ARG A 18 5.52 -11.37 5.09
N THR A 19 4.72 -10.41 5.57
CA THR A 19 3.54 -10.73 6.37
C THR A 19 2.52 -11.49 5.52
N ALA A 20 2.25 -11.03 4.29
CA ALA A 20 1.27 -11.65 3.42
C ALA A 20 1.60 -13.10 3.07
N ILE A 21 2.87 -13.41 2.79
CA ILE A 21 3.28 -14.75 2.36
C ILE A 21 3.21 -15.78 3.50
N GLN A 22 3.36 -15.31 4.75
CA GLN A 22 3.24 -16.13 5.96
C GLN A 22 1.79 -16.34 6.40
N ASP A 23 0.86 -15.51 5.92
CA ASP A 23 -0.55 -15.61 6.25
C ASP A 23 -1.23 -16.70 5.40
N GLU A 24 -1.71 -17.76 6.05
CA GLU A 24 -2.39 -18.87 5.40
C GLU A 24 -3.73 -18.47 4.78
N SER A 25 -4.38 -17.42 5.31
CA SER A 25 -5.62 -16.89 4.75
C SER A 25 -5.39 -16.20 3.41
N ILE A 26 -4.15 -15.84 3.06
CA ILE A 26 -3.78 -15.30 1.75
C ILE A 26 -3.36 -16.44 0.82
N THR A 27 -4.15 -16.63 -0.23
CA THR A 27 -4.00 -17.73 -1.19
C THR A 27 -3.25 -17.32 -2.45
N LYS A 28 -3.25 -16.03 -2.79
CA LYS A 28 -2.49 -15.47 -3.91
C LYS A 28 -2.02 -14.06 -3.58
N ILE A 29 -0.77 -13.74 -3.95
CA ILE A 29 -0.17 -12.42 -3.88
C ILE A 29 0.32 -12.08 -5.28
N THR A 30 -0.31 -11.10 -5.90
CA THR A 30 0.08 -10.60 -7.21
C THR A 30 0.80 -9.28 -7.02
N VAL A 31 2.10 -9.29 -7.26
CA VAL A 31 2.97 -8.12 -7.13
C VAL A 31 3.00 -7.38 -8.46
N LEU A 32 2.43 -6.18 -8.48
CA LEU A 32 2.48 -5.28 -9.62
C LEU A 32 3.71 -4.38 -9.47
N THR A 33 4.65 -4.49 -10.40
CA THR A 33 5.95 -3.83 -10.34
C THR A 33 6.39 -3.37 -11.72
N ARG A 34 7.24 -2.35 -11.81
CA ARG A 34 7.78 -1.87 -13.10
C ARG A 34 8.96 -2.69 -13.62
N ARG A 35 9.52 -3.54 -12.76
CA ARG A 35 10.77 -4.27 -13.01
C ARG A 35 10.75 -5.60 -12.25
N PRO A 36 11.51 -6.61 -12.70
CA PRO A 36 11.68 -7.85 -11.95
C PRO A 36 12.03 -7.61 -10.49
N LEU A 37 11.49 -8.45 -9.61
CA LEU A 37 11.78 -8.37 -8.19
C LEU A 37 13.27 -8.73 -7.96
N PRO A 38 13.99 -7.94 -7.16
CA PRO A 38 15.42 -8.13 -6.96
C PRO A 38 15.71 -9.37 -6.11
N GLU A 39 16.85 -10.02 -6.39
CA GLU A 39 17.26 -11.27 -5.71
C GLU A 39 17.36 -11.14 -4.19
N TRP A 40 17.74 -9.96 -3.68
CA TRP A 40 17.87 -9.72 -2.23
C TRP A 40 16.57 -9.90 -1.46
N MET A 41 15.41 -9.84 -2.13
CA MET A 41 14.12 -10.14 -1.49
C MET A 41 14.00 -11.61 -1.06
N ASN A 42 14.82 -12.50 -1.64
CA ASN A 42 14.84 -13.94 -1.36
C ASN A 42 13.44 -14.56 -1.40
N LEU A 43 12.79 -14.46 -2.56
CA LEU A 43 11.41 -14.91 -2.73
C LEU A 43 11.30 -16.43 -2.48
N PRO A 44 10.33 -16.90 -1.68
CA PRO A 44 10.12 -18.32 -1.51
C PRO A 44 9.64 -18.96 -2.81
N LYS A 45 10.02 -20.21 -3.05
CA LYS A 45 9.49 -21.01 -4.17
C LYS A 45 8.09 -21.49 -3.82
N THR A 46 7.07 -20.83 -4.34
CA THR A 46 5.65 -21.13 -4.06
C THR A 46 4.73 -20.57 -5.14
N ASP A 47 3.64 -21.28 -5.42
CA ASP A 47 2.62 -20.87 -6.39
C ASP A 47 1.73 -19.72 -5.86
N LYS A 48 1.86 -19.35 -4.58
CA LYS A 48 1.16 -18.20 -3.98
C LYS A 48 1.56 -16.88 -4.62
N ILE A 49 2.72 -16.78 -5.27
CA ILE A 49 3.25 -15.51 -5.80
C ILE A 49 3.03 -15.43 -7.31
N GLU A 50 2.54 -14.28 -7.78
CA GLU A 50 2.56 -13.89 -9.19
C GLU A 50 3.21 -12.53 -9.31
N ILE A 51 4.02 -12.34 -10.36
CA ILE A 51 4.68 -11.06 -10.63
C ILE A 51 4.15 -10.57 -11.97
N ILE A 52 3.55 -9.38 -11.97
CA ILE A 52 3.14 -8.70 -13.19
C ILE A 52 4.05 -7.50 -13.38
N ILE A 53 4.77 -7.49 -14.51
CA ILE A 53 5.56 -6.34 -14.93
C ILE A 53 4.63 -5.37 -15.66
N LEU A 54 4.47 -4.18 -15.09
CA LEU A 54 3.72 -3.07 -15.66
C LEU A 54 4.67 -1.89 -15.82
N ASP A 55 5.17 -1.67 -17.03
CA ASP A 55 6.25 -0.71 -17.31
C ASP A 55 5.86 0.72 -16.90
N ASP A 56 4.64 1.13 -17.23
CA ASP A 56 4.05 2.41 -16.85
C ASP A 56 2.74 2.22 -16.10
N PHE A 57 2.69 2.71 -14.85
CA PHE A 57 1.49 2.66 -14.01
C PHE A 57 0.38 3.61 -14.47
N LEU A 58 0.60 4.38 -15.53
CA LEU A 58 -0.46 5.14 -16.22
C LEU A 58 -1.18 4.32 -17.30
N VAL A 59 -0.62 3.18 -17.72
CA VAL A 59 -1.12 2.43 -18.88
C VAL A 59 -1.38 0.99 -18.49
N TYR A 60 -2.65 0.61 -18.41
CA TYR A 60 -3.09 -0.76 -18.14
C TYR A 60 -3.56 -1.43 -19.45
N PRO A 61 -2.85 -2.45 -19.96
CA PRO A 61 -3.26 -3.21 -21.14
C PRO A 61 -4.67 -3.79 -21.00
N GLY A 62 -5.41 -3.96 -22.10
CA GLY A 62 -6.84 -4.27 -22.04
C GLY A 62 -7.20 -5.58 -21.31
N ASP A 63 -6.31 -6.56 -21.30
CA ASP A 63 -6.49 -7.85 -20.61
C ASP A 63 -6.13 -7.80 -19.12
N LEU A 64 -5.44 -6.75 -18.66
CA LEU A 64 -4.95 -6.64 -17.29
C LEU A 64 -6.06 -6.25 -16.28
N PRO A 65 -6.91 -5.23 -16.51
CA PRO A 65 -8.00 -4.88 -15.60
C PRO A 65 -8.88 -6.05 -15.15
N PRO A 66 -9.40 -6.92 -16.05
CA PRO A 66 -10.22 -8.07 -15.64
C PRO A 66 -9.44 -9.07 -14.77
N ARG A 67 -8.13 -9.25 -15.02
CA ARG A 67 -7.27 -10.09 -14.19
C ARG A 67 -7.07 -9.49 -12.79
N LEU A 68 -6.84 -8.19 -12.71
CA LEU A 68 -6.71 -7.48 -11.44
C LEU A 68 -8.02 -7.54 -10.64
N ALA A 69 -9.17 -7.48 -11.30
CA ALA A 69 -10.48 -7.55 -10.67
C ALA A 69 -10.80 -8.89 -9.97
N GLN A 70 -10.04 -9.94 -10.25
CA GLN A 70 -10.17 -11.22 -9.53
C GLN A 70 -9.64 -11.16 -8.09
N HIS A 71 -9.01 -10.06 -7.67
CA HIS A 71 -8.45 -9.90 -6.34
C HIS A 71 -9.47 -9.32 -5.37
N ASP A 72 -9.26 -9.55 -4.08
CA ASP A 72 -10.17 -9.10 -3.01
C ASP A 72 -9.75 -7.73 -2.44
N ALA A 73 -8.46 -7.41 -2.54
CA ALA A 73 -7.91 -6.13 -2.08
C ALA A 73 -6.63 -5.75 -2.83
N CYS A 74 -6.28 -4.47 -2.75
CA CYS A 74 -5.00 -3.92 -3.15
C CYS A 74 -4.37 -3.16 -1.99
N ILE A 75 -3.12 -3.48 -1.66
CA ILE A 75 -2.28 -2.62 -0.83
C ILE A 75 -1.36 -1.81 -1.73
N TRP A 76 -1.62 -0.51 -1.78
CA TRP A 76 -0.84 0.44 -2.54
C TRP A 76 0.32 0.99 -1.70
N ALA A 77 1.45 0.28 -1.71
CA ALA A 77 2.68 0.68 -1.02
C ALA A 77 3.73 1.30 -1.98
N LEU A 78 3.34 1.64 -3.22
CA LEU A 78 4.19 2.34 -4.17
C LEU A 78 4.37 3.81 -3.75
N GLY A 79 5.62 4.20 -3.57
CA GLY A 79 6.02 5.58 -3.30
C GLY A 79 7.53 5.76 -3.26
N LYS A 80 7.98 7.01 -3.31
CA LYS A 80 9.39 7.39 -3.10
C LYS A 80 9.47 8.66 -2.27
N SER A 81 10.68 9.01 -1.83
CA SER A 81 10.92 10.32 -1.22
C SER A 81 10.64 11.45 -2.23
N SER A 82 10.04 12.54 -1.75
CA SER A 82 9.87 13.77 -2.52
C SER A 82 11.17 14.59 -2.63
N ALA A 83 12.20 14.23 -1.86
CA ALA A 83 13.49 14.90 -1.89
C ALA A 83 14.13 14.81 -3.28
N GLY A 84 14.58 15.95 -3.79
CA GLY A 84 15.23 16.06 -5.10
C GLY A 84 14.28 15.94 -6.30
N LEU A 85 12.95 15.90 -6.09
CA LEU A 85 11.97 15.91 -7.17
C LEU A 85 11.25 17.25 -7.28
N THR A 86 10.79 17.60 -8.49
CA THR A 86 9.79 18.64 -8.69
C THR A 86 8.43 18.19 -8.13
N GLU A 87 7.47 19.12 -8.02
CA GLU A 87 6.12 18.75 -7.59
C GLU A 87 5.43 17.86 -8.62
N GLU A 88 5.64 18.15 -9.90
CA GLU A 88 5.07 17.41 -11.03
C GLU A 88 5.56 15.97 -11.06
N GLU A 89 6.88 15.76 -10.96
CA GLU A 89 7.46 14.41 -10.91
C GLU A 89 6.95 13.61 -9.70
N TYR A 90 6.80 14.28 -8.56
CA TYR A 90 6.27 13.64 -7.36
C TYR A 90 4.77 13.35 -7.48
N THR A 91 4.02 14.23 -8.13
CA THR A 91 2.58 14.10 -8.43
C THR A 91 2.34 12.92 -9.35
N LYS A 92 3.12 12.77 -10.42
CA LYS A 92 3.03 11.62 -11.33
C LYS A 92 3.07 10.29 -10.59
N ILE A 93 4.03 10.14 -9.68
CA ILE A 93 4.26 8.88 -8.96
C ILE A 93 3.25 8.69 -7.82
N THR A 94 2.92 9.77 -7.11
CA THR A 94 2.17 9.68 -5.85
C THR A 94 0.66 9.82 -6.06
N TYR A 95 0.24 10.56 -7.08
CA TYR A 95 -1.16 10.83 -7.41
C TYR A 95 -1.61 10.13 -8.69
N ASP A 96 -0.94 10.37 -9.82
CA ASP A 96 -1.45 9.87 -11.10
C ASP A 96 -1.44 8.33 -11.15
N PHE A 97 -0.39 7.68 -10.62
CA PHE A 97 -0.31 6.22 -10.59
C PHE A 97 -1.45 5.55 -9.79
N PRO A 98 -1.73 5.90 -8.51
CA PRO A 98 -2.86 5.28 -7.81
C PRO A 98 -4.21 5.63 -8.44
N MET A 99 -4.39 6.83 -9.00
CA MET A 99 -5.66 7.17 -9.67
C MET A 99 -5.87 6.37 -10.96
N ALA A 100 -4.82 6.18 -11.76
CA ALA A 100 -4.87 5.29 -12.93
C ALA A 100 -5.17 3.84 -12.52
N ALA A 101 -4.64 3.38 -11.39
CA ALA A 101 -4.95 2.06 -10.84
C ALA A 101 -6.41 1.93 -10.41
N ILE A 102 -6.99 2.95 -9.75
CA ILE A 102 -8.41 2.97 -9.40
C ILE A 102 -9.27 2.84 -10.67
N ILE A 103 -9.00 3.66 -11.68
CA ILE A 103 -9.72 3.61 -12.96
C ILE A 103 -9.60 2.23 -13.61
N ALA A 104 -8.41 1.64 -13.62
CA ALA A 104 -8.20 0.29 -14.15
C ALA A 104 -8.99 -0.75 -13.34
N LEU A 105 -8.97 -0.69 -12.02
CA LEU A 105 -9.70 -1.63 -11.16
C LEU A 105 -11.22 -1.52 -11.38
N GLU A 106 -11.77 -0.31 -11.45
CA GLU A 106 -13.18 -0.07 -11.77
C GLU A 106 -13.55 -0.60 -13.16
N ARG A 107 -12.75 -0.32 -14.19
CA ARG A 107 -12.94 -0.87 -15.54
C ARG A 107 -12.89 -2.40 -15.58
N GLY A 108 -12.19 -3.02 -14.64
CA GLY A 108 -12.12 -4.47 -14.50
C GLY A 108 -13.32 -5.10 -13.79
N GLY A 109 -14.20 -4.30 -13.16
CA GLY A 109 -15.34 -4.79 -12.39
C GLY A 109 -14.98 -5.28 -10.98
N VAL A 110 -14.01 -4.65 -10.31
CA VAL A 110 -13.68 -5.02 -8.92
C VAL A 110 -14.90 -4.94 -8.01
N GLY A 111 -15.08 -5.93 -7.14
CA GLY A 111 -16.17 -5.95 -6.15
C GLY A 111 -17.57 -6.10 -6.75
N GLU A 112 -17.72 -6.26 -8.07
CA GLU A 112 -19.01 -6.55 -8.69
C GLU A 112 -19.47 -7.98 -8.36
N VAL A 113 -20.79 -8.16 -8.36
CA VAL A 113 -21.42 -9.47 -8.21
C VAL A 113 -21.14 -10.29 -9.46
N THR A 114 -20.30 -11.31 -9.33
CA THR A 114 -20.01 -12.25 -10.40
C THR A 114 -20.97 -13.43 -10.32
N THR A 115 -21.73 -13.68 -11.39
CA THR A 115 -22.47 -14.94 -11.58
C THR A 115 -21.46 -16.05 -11.83
N MET A 116 -21.51 -17.10 -11.01
CA MET A 116 -20.65 -18.27 -11.14
C MET A 116 -21.17 -19.18 -12.27
N GLU A 117 -20.34 -20.10 -12.76
CA GLU A 117 -20.70 -21.04 -13.84
C GLU A 117 -21.91 -21.93 -13.48
N ASP A 118 -22.16 -22.14 -12.18
CA ASP A 118 -23.32 -22.88 -11.65
C ASP A 118 -24.60 -22.03 -11.53
N GLY A 119 -24.57 -20.77 -11.98
CA GLY A 119 -25.69 -19.84 -11.93
C GLY A 119 -25.89 -19.15 -10.58
N SER A 120 -25.06 -19.41 -9.57
CA SER A 120 -25.13 -18.73 -8.27
C SER A 120 -24.55 -17.31 -8.35
N ALA A 121 -25.24 -16.34 -7.74
CA ALA A 121 -24.71 -15.01 -7.54
C ALA A 121 -23.83 -15.02 -6.28
N LYS A 122 -22.54 -14.72 -6.42
CA LYS A 122 -21.67 -14.50 -5.26
C LYS A 122 -21.62 -13.01 -4.97
N GLU A 123 -22.33 -12.58 -3.93
CA GLU A 123 -22.11 -11.24 -3.38
C GLU A 123 -20.64 -11.13 -2.96
N ARG A 124 -19.90 -10.25 -3.64
CA ARG A 124 -18.54 -9.92 -3.25
C ARG A 124 -18.58 -8.71 -2.33
N PRO A 125 -17.90 -8.76 -1.17
CA PRO A 125 -17.64 -7.55 -0.41
C PRO A 125 -16.94 -6.51 -1.29
N ALA A 126 -17.15 -5.22 -0.99
CA ALA A 126 -16.45 -4.13 -1.65
C ALA A 126 -14.93 -4.40 -1.70
N PHE A 127 -14.31 -4.08 -2.83
CA PHE A 127 -12.88 -4.24 -3.06
C PHE A 127 -12.11 -3.28 -2.16
N ARG A 128 -11.20 -3.80 -1.33
CA ARG A 128 -10.50 -2.97 -0.34
C ARG A 128 -9.21 -2.39 -0.92
N PHE A 129 -9.11 -1.07 -0.95
CA PHE A 129 -7.91 -0.38 -1.45
C PHE A 129 -7.19 0.32 -0.29
N ILE A 130 -6.07 -0.24 0.14
CA ILE A 130 -5.30 0.27 1.28
C ILE A 130 -4.17 1.14 0.76
N PHE A 131 -4.24 2.46 1.00
CA PHE A 131 -3.23 3.41 0.54
C PHE A 131 -2.24 3.74 1.65
N ILE A 132 -0.95 3.49 1.40
CA ILE A 132 0.13 3.88 2.31
C ILE A 132 0.48 5.36 2.08
N SER A 133 -0.13 6.23 2.89
CA SER A 133 0.11 7.67 2.87
C SER A 133 1.34 8.07 3.70
N GLY A 134 1.20 9.00 4.64
CA GLY A 134 2.22 9.45 5.56
C GLY A 134 1.65 10.44 6.57
N GLU A 135 2.11 10.38 7.80
CA GLU A 135 1.74 11.33 8.85
C GLU A 135 2.07 12.76 8.40
N GLY A 136 1.16 13.69 8.64
CA GLY A 136 1.27 15.07 8.16
C GLY A 136 0.79 15.32 6.73
N ALA A 137 0.23 14.32 6.02
CA ALA A 137 -0.53 14.56 4.79
C ALA A 137 -1.70 15.55 5.04
N ASP A 138 -1.92 16.45 4.08
CA ASP A 138 -2.82 17.60 4.22
C ASP A 138 -3.83 17.64 3.07
N GLN A 139 -5.06 17.23 3.35
CA GLN A 139 -6.16 17.18 2.39
C GLN A 139 -6.66 18.57 1.97
N THR A 140 -6.25 19.64 2.65
CA THR A 140 -6.53 21.01 2.21
C THR A 140 -5.55 21.50 1.14
N GLU A 141 -4.45 20.76 0.94
CA GLU A 141 -3.37 21.07 0.00
C GLU A 141 -2.66 22.42 0.26
N LYS A 142 -2.78 22.98 1.48
CA LYS A 142 -2.19 24.28 1.86
C LYS A 142 -0.85 24.16 2.58
N SER A 143 -0.45 22.95 2.98
CA SER A 143 0.82 22.68 3.64
C SER A 143 1.99 23.23 2.84
N ARG A 144 3.01 23.75 3.51
CA ARG A 144 4.27 24.16 2.87
C ARG A 144 5.07 22.97 2.33
N MET A 145 4.83 21.77 2.86
CA MET A 145 5.52 20.55 2.45
C MET A 145 4.85 19.93 1.22
N LYS A 146 5.60 19.83 0.12
CA LYS A 146 5.16 19.19 -1.13
C LYS A 146 4.56 17.81 -0.91
N PHE A 147 5.21 16.97 -0.10
CA PHE A 147 4.73 15.61 0.12
C PHE A 147 3.34 15.60 0.76
N ALA A 148 3.09 16.53 1.68
CA ALA A 148 1.85 16.61 2.44
C ALA A 148 0.69 17.03 1.55
N ARG A 149 0.90 18.01 0.66
CA ARG A 149 -0.10 18.42 -0.33
C ARG A 149 -0.47 17.29 -1.27
N VAL A 150 0.53 16.70 -1.93
CA VAL A 150 0.27 15.67 -2.95
C VAL A 150 -0.33 14.41 -2.34
N LYS A 151 0.19 13.90 -1.20
CA LYS A 151 -0.44 12.75 -0.52
C LYS A 151 -1.84 13.09 -0.02
N GLY A 152 -2.04 14.28 0.53
CA GLY A 152 -3.36 14.74 0.98
C GLY A 152 -4.38 14.79 -0.15
N ARG A 153 -3.99 15.23 -1.35
CA ARG A 153 -4.82 15.16 -2.56
C ARG A 153 -5.24 13.73 -2.89
N VAL A 154 -4.31 12.77 -2.84
CA VAL A 154 -4.64 11.35 -3.08
C VAL A 154 -5.66 10.85 -2.08
N GLU A 155 -5.44 11.12 -0.80
CA GLU A 155 -6.34 10.67 0.26
C GLU A 155 -7.74 11.24 0.07
N LYS A 156 -7.83 12.53 -0.25
CA LYS A 156 -9.11 13.19 -0.54
C LYS A 156 -9.80 12.49 -1.71
N SER A 157 -9.13 12.33 -2.85
CA SER A 157 -9.69 11.65 -4.03
C SER A 157 -10.14 10.21 -3.75
N LEU A 158 -9.38 9.45 -2.95
CA LEU A 158 -9.75 8.08 -2.56
C LEU A 158 -10.92 8.02 -1.57
N LEU A 159 -11.01 8.97 -0.65
CA LEU A 159 -12.09 9.02 0.34
C LEU A 159 -13.42 9.48 -0.29
N GLU A 160 -13.32 10.33 -1.32
CA GLU A 160 -14.44 10.91 -2.09
C GLU A 160 -14.85 10.08 -3.33
N LEU A 161 -14.36 8.84 -3.47
CA LEU A 161 -14.86 7.94 -4.52
C LEU A 161 -16.40 7.86 -4.48
N PRO A 162 -17.06 7.86 -5.65
CA PRO A 162 -18.51 7.96 -5.70
C PRO A 162 -19.17 6.72 -5.07
N PRO A 163 -20.41 6.83 -4.55
CA PRO A 163 -21.14 5.69 -3.98
C PRO A 163 -21.33 4.51 -4.94
N SER A 164 -21.26 4.75 -6.26
CA SER A 164 -21.29 3.72 -7.30
C SER A 164 -19.99 2.92 -7.42
N SER A 165 -18.90 3.41 -6.82
CA SER A 165 -17.64 2.68 -6.81
C SER A 165 -17.73 1.50 -5.85
N ASN A 166 -17.40 0.32 -6.34
CA ASN A 166 -17.27 -0.89 -5.50
C ASN A 166 -15.93 -0.94 -4.76
N ILE A 167 -15.14 0.14 -4.80
CA ILE A 167 -13.86 0.25 -4.10
C ILE A 167 -14.05 0.98 -2.77
N ARG A 168 -13.72 0.29 -1.68
CA ARG A 168 -13.59 0.89 -0.36
C ARG A 168 -12.14 1.23 -0.08
N ALA A 169 -11.80 2.51 -0.17
CA ALA A 169 -10.47 2.98 0.16
C ALA A 169 -10.30 3.22 1.67
N THR A 170 -9.18 2.74 2.21
CA THR A 170 -8.69 3.01 3.56
C THR A 170 -7.27 3.57 3.48
N ILE A 171 -7.06 4.68 4.17
CA ILE A 171 -5.80 5.41 4.20
C ILE A 171 -5.06 5.07 5.49
N ILE A 172 -3.80 4.69 5.39
CA ILE A 172 -2.91 4.61 6.55
C ILE A 172 -1.81 5.67 6.48
N ARG A 173 -1.64 6.43 7.56
CA ARG A 173 -0.64 7.49 7.71
C ARG A 173 0.41 7.05 8.72
N PRO A 174 1.41 6.24 8.31
CA PRO A 174 2.53 5.92 9.19
C PRO A 174 3.34 7.19 9.49
N ALA A 175 3.87 7.28 10.71
CA ALA A 175 4.84 8.30 11.09
C ALA A 175 6.23 7.88 10.62
N TYR A 176 7.27 8.19 11.40
CA TYR A 176 8.62 7.74 11.05
C TYR A 176 8.71 6.21 11.12
N PHE A 177 9.15 5.58 10.03
CA PHE A 177 9.47 4.16 10.01
C PHE A 177 10.75 3.94 9.19
N PHE A 178 11.48 2.87 9.55
CA PHE A 178 12.72 2.51 8.88
C PHE A 178 12.69 1.03 8.49
N PRO A 179 13.35 0.62 7.39
CA PRO A 179 13.49 -0.79 7.05
C PRO A 179 14.06 -1.60 8.22
N THR A 180 13.71 -2.89 8.24
CA THR A 180 14.31 -3.85 9.18
C THR A 180 15.83 -3.93 9.00
N LYS A 181 16.51 -4.50 9.99
CA LYS A 181 17.97 -4.72 9.94
C LYS A 181 18.39 -5.55 8.71
N ALA A 182 17.54 -6.51 8.29
CA ALA A 182 17.79 -7.35 7.12
C ALA A 182 17.71 -6.57 5.79
N ASP A 183 16.77 -5.63 5.68
CA ASP A 183 16.48 -4.97 4.40
C ASP A 183 17.18 -3.61 4.24
N ARG A 184 17.57 -2.96 5.35
CA ARG A 184 18.08 -1.57 5.32
C ARG A 184 19.28 -1.39 4.41
N ASN A 185 20.11 -2.42 4.23
CA ASN A 185 21.32 -2.36 3.42
C ASN A 185 21.00 -2.25 1.92
N TYR A 186 19.87 -2.81 1.49
CA TYR A 186 19.40 -2.77 0.11
C TYR A 186 18.54 -1.53 -0.18
N LEU A 187 17.89 -0.99 0.85
CA LEU A 187 16.87 0.06 0.70
C LEU A 187 17.36 1.48 1.03
N ARG A 188 18.48 1.62 1.73
CA ARG A 188 19.00 2.90 2.24
C ARG A 188 20.51 2.99 2.09
N SER A 189 21.00 4.16 1.69
CA SER A 189 22.43 4.43 1.62
C SER A 189 23.09 4.34 3.00
N SER A 190 24.41 4.12 3.03
CA SER A 190 25.19 4.06 4.28
C SER A 190 25.03 5.31 5.15
N THR A 191 24.95 6.49 4.54
CA THR A 191 24.77 7.76 5.25
C THR A 191 23.41 7.85 5.93
N VAL A 192 22.33 7.47 5.23
CA VAL A 192 20.97 7.44 5.80
C VAL A 192 20.84 6.38 6.89
N ARG A 193 21.51 5.22 6.73
CA ARG A 193 21.57 4.19 7.77
C ARG A 193 22.27 4.70 9.04
N MET A 194 23.37 5.43 8.89
CA MET A 194 24.11 5.96 10.04
C MET A 194 23.30 6.99 10.81
N ALA A 195 22.67 7.95 10.11
CA ALA A 195 21.75 8.90 10.72
C ALA A 195 20.60 8.20 11.46
N ASN A 196 20.10 7.08 10.90
CA ASN A 196 19.01 6.33 11.51
C ASN A 196 19.38 5.61 12.82
N VAL A 197 20.63 5.19 13.00
CA VAL A 197 21.08 4.53 14.25
C VAL A 197 20.90 5.46 15.45
N ILE A 198 21.00 6.77 15.24
CA ILE A 198 20.80 7.79 16.27
C ILE A 198 19.32 8.20 16.36
N LEU A 199 18.67 8.42 15.20
CA LEU A 199 17.31 8.94 15.15
C LEU A 199 16.24 7.94 15.61
N THR A 200 16.33 6.66 15.25
CA THR A 200 15.28 5.69 15.60
C THR A 200 15.12 5.50 17.11
N PRO A 201 16.19 5.20 17.89
CA PRO A 201 16.03 4.97 19.33
C PRO A 201 15.53 6.22 20.05
N PHE A 202 15.95 7.41 19.61
CA PHE A 202 15.48 8.67 20.17
C PHE A 202 13.98 8.87 19.90
N ILE A 203 13.55 8.77 18.65
CA ILE A 203 12.13 8.96 18.28
C ILE A 203 11.26 7.89 18.93
N SER A 204 11.66 6.61 18.89
CA SER A 204 10.84 5.51 19.43
C SER A 204 10.69 5.56 20.94
N THR A 205 11.68 6.09 21.66
CA THR A 205 11.68 6.13 23.13
C THR A 205 11.08 7.42 23.67
N VAL A 206 11.42 8.56 23.07
CA VAL A 206 11.02 9.89 23.55
C VAL A 206 9.68 10.34 22.94
N MET A 207 9.40 9.94 21.70
CA MET A 207 8.19 10.32 20.97
C MET A 207 7.54 9.09 20.31
N PRO A 208 7.10 8.08 21.09
CA PRO A 208 6.62 6.80 20.56
C PRO A 208 5.43 6.94 19.59
N SER A 209 4.61 7.98 19.74
CA SER A 209 3.52 8.31 18.79
C SER A 209 4.01 8.77 17.40
N SER A 210 5.27 9.18 17.30
CA SER A 210 5.92 9.61 16.05
C SER A 210 6.74 8.50 15.39
N TYR A 211 6.69 7.29 15.93
CA TYR A 211 7.30 6.10 15.35
C TYR A 211 6.24 5.07 14.96
N THR A 212 6.46 4.41 13.83
CA THR A 212 5.63 3.30 13.37
C THR A 212 6.53 2.10 13.08
N SER A 213 6.29 0.98 13.76
CA SER A 213 6.99 -0.27 13.47
C SER A 213 6.66 -0.73 12.05
N VAL A 214 7.68 -0.98 11.23
CA VAL A 214 7.47 -1.44 9.84
C VAL A 214 6.85 -2.84 9.78
N GLU A 215 7.19 -3.71 10.74
CA GLU A 215 6.60 -5.04 10.88
C GLU A 215 5.15 -4.96 11.35
N GLY A 216 4.88 -4.11 12.35
CA GLY A 216 3.53 -3.88 12.86
C GLY A 216 2.62 -3.24 11.79
N MET A 217 3.14 -2.29 11.02
CA MET A 217 2.44 -1.72 9.87
C MET A 217 2.11 -2.78 8.82
N GLY A 218 3.02 -3.73 8.57
CA GLY A 218 2.75 -4.87 7.69
C GLY A 218 1.54 -5.69 8.15
N LYS A 219 1.49 -6.04 9.44
CA LYS A 219 0.35 -6.74 10.06
C LYS A 219 -0.95 -5.94 9.97
N VAL A 220 -0.93 -4.66 10.31
CA VAL A 220 -2.12 -3.79 10.23
C VAL A 220 -2.61 -3.66 8.80
N ALA A 221 -1.72 -3.45 7.81
CA ALA A 221 -2.11 -3.35 6.41
C ALA A 221 -2.79 -4.63 5.89
N ILE A 222 -2.28 -5.81 6.28
CA ILE A 222 -2.89 -7.09 5.93
C ILE A 222 -4.24 -7.28 6.62
N ALA A 223 -4.35 -6.95 7.91
CA ALA A 223 -5.61 -7.02 8.65
C ALA A 223 -6.69 -6.11 8.02
N LEU A 224 -6.34 -4.89 7.60
CA LEU A 224 -7.24 -3.99 6.87
C LEU A 224 -7.63 -4.57 5.50
N ALA A 225 -6.67 -5.14 4.77
CA ALA A 225 -6.95 -5.82 3.50
C ALA A 225 -7.85 -7.07 3.67
N MET A 226 -7.82 -7.71 4.84
CA MET A 226 -8.72 -8.79 5.22
C MET A 226 -10.10 -8.30 5.70
N GLY A 227 -10.29 -6.99 5.85
CA GLY A 227 -11.56 -6.38 6.25
C GLY A 227 -11.72 -6.12 7.76
N ARG A 228 -10.66 -6.30 8.57
CA ARG A 228 -10.70 -5.84 9.98
C ARG A 228 -10.79 -4.31 10.02
N TRP A 229 -11.53 -3.79 10.99
CA TRP A 229 -11.78 -2.35 11.16
C TRP A 229 -12.30 -1.66 9.90
N SER A 230 -13.20 -2.33 9.17
CA SER A 230 -13.75 -1.84 7.90
C SER A 230 -14.37 -0.44 7.99
N ASP A 231 -14.83 -0.03 9.16
CA ASP A 231 -15.47 1.27 9.39
C ASP A 231 -14.46 2.43 9.48
N GLU A 232 -13.20 2.14 9.78
CA GLU A 232 -12.12 3.14 9.86
C GLU A 232 -11.48 3.36 8.49
N ARG A 233 -11.71 4.54 7.89
CA ARG A 233 -11.16 4.88 6.56
C ARG A 233 -9.88 5.71 6.59
N LEU A 234 -9.51 6.30 7.72
CA LEU A 234 -8.29 7.11 7.88
C LEU A 234 -7.61 6.79 9.21
N ILE A 235 -6.45 6.14 9.13
CA ILE A 235 -5.74 5.60 10.30
C ILE A 235 -4.41 6.34 10.45
N ARG A 236 -4.31 7.16 11.48
CA ARG A 236 -3.08 7.89 11.85
C ARG A 236 -2.11 6.99 12.59
N ALA A 237 -0.85 7.43 12.73
CA ALA A 237 0.19 6.64 13.36
C ALA A 237 -0.16 6.17 14.78
N SER A 238 -0.81 7.02 15.59
CA SER A 238 -1.24 6.66 16.96
C SER A 238 -2.24 5.51 16.96
N ARG A 239 -3.31 5.61 16.16
CA ARG A 239 -4.32 4.56 16.03
C ARG A 239 -3.74 3.27 15.45
N MET A 240 -2.82 3.39 14.48
CA MET A 240 -2.10 2.24 13.95
C MET A 240 -1.31 1.52 15.05
N ASN A 241 -0.64 2.25 15.94
CA ASN A 241 0.10 1.67 17.06
C ASN A 241 -0.81 1.00 18.11
N GLU A 242 -2.07 1.43 18.24
CA GLU A 242 -3.08 0.73 19.04
C GLU A 242 -3.51 -0.57 18.36
N MET A 243 -3.83 -0.52 17.07
CA MET A 243 -4.19 -1.70 16.28
C MET A 243 -3.09 -2.78 16.32
N MET A 244 -1.82 -2.38 16.33
CA MET A 244 -0.69 -3.32 16.46
C MET A 244 -0.70 -4.12 17.77
N LYS A 245 -1.35 -3.63 18.83
CA LYS A 245 -1.51 -4.34 20.11
C LYS A 245 -2.71 -5.29 20.11
N GLU A 246 -3.63 -5.12 19.16
CA GLU A 246 -4.85 -5.92 18.98
C GLU A 246 -4.64 -7.12 18.02
N ILE A 247 -3.42 -7.33 17.50
CA ILE A 247 -3.06 -8.39 16.53
C ILE A 247 -1.88 -9.20 17.07
#